data_AF-A0A2S2PN40-F1
#
_entry.id   AF-A0A2S2PN40-F1
#
_cell.length_a   1.000
_cell.length_b   1.000
_cell.length_c   1.000
_cell.angle_alpha   90.00
_cell.angle_beta   90.00
_cell.angle_gamma   90.00
#
_symmetry.space_group_name_H-M   'P 1'
#
loop_
_entity.id
_entity.type
_entity.pdbx_description
1 polymer ?
#
loop_
_entity_poly.entity_id
_entity_poly.type
_entity_poly.pdbx_seq_one_letter_code
_entity_poly.pdbx_strand_id
1 'polypeptide(L)'
;VNDYARKMLDSLTNLNHIIQHCIYFLLNQEKEQYVFDTNIKYFDIDRSRVYTNSIAQYRIIQFANNQDSQSVIVFNPLTSVMRNEIITLVVASENLKVVNSEGVDIPFQVDSTCNLLDTQLMTPCFQLHFIAELGPLEIKKYTIINLPTDISTKKYMSLISVYNPKINDVLDPSIYIKTSNIEEFSIENQNIVASFGQNGMLQNITLKSSGKQYPVSLKFVQYNSAYGPDMSGAYLFMPSGDAVDAHVTENEPTIYVVKGHILSQVVIQFSNVKHSILLRHTKDAYDVEIRNLVDIRQQMNYELSMRVITGVNNDNVFYTDLNGFQMTRRKHYSKLPIQGNFYPMSSAMYIEDDTTRVSLLSVQPLGASSLYNGKMEVIQDRRLRQDDNRGLGQGVLDNVPTLTLFRLIVEENIGNCQMDIPQLTALGMTSMSTMLYPLVQLIDTSRFDHLEDTYVNNKLTLLPKDVHLVTASMIIQHSEPAVGLVFHRTQTTQCYGFKEANLNDGPNSIDLKALASSSIENITIYESSLSFVHIGPKVNVLKPQIMEPMELKGYVIKK
;
A
#
# COMPACT_ATOMS: atom_id res chain seq x y z
N VAL A 1 -1.14 25.09 2.92
CA VAL A 1 -1.49 23.67 3.13
C VAL A 1 -3.00 23.43 3.11
N ASN A 2 -3.79 24.09 3.98
CA ASN A 2 -5.25 23.87 4.09
C ASN A 2 -6.04 23.97 2.77
N ASP A 3 -5.73 24.94 1.90
CA ASP A 3 -6.37 25.08 0.58
C ASP A 3 -6.13 23.85 -0.32
N TYR A 4 -4.88 23.39 -0.42
CA TYR A 4 -4.55 22.18 -1.16
C TYR A 4 -5.24 20.93 -0.59
N ALA A 5 -5.29 20.82 0.74
CA ALA A 5 -5.94 19.68 1.38
C ALA A 5 -7.45 19.64 1.07
N ARG A 6 -8.14 20.78 1.05
CA ARG A 6 -9.55 20.88 0.62
C ARG A 6 -9.72 20.49 -0.84
N LYS A 7 -8.92 21.07 -1.74
CA LYS A 7 -8.96 20.74 -3.17
C LYS A 7 -8.72 19.26 -3.45
N MET A 8 -7.80 18.63 -2.73
CA MET A 8 -7.55 17.18 -2.85
C MET A 8 -8.73 16.36 -2.31
N LEU A 9 -9.34 16.75 -1.19
CA LEU A 9 -10.51 16.08 -0.64
C LEU A 9 -11.72 16.16 -1.60
N ASP A 10 -11.96 17.33 -2.18
CA ASP A 10 -13.02 17.53 -3.17
C ASP A 10 -12.75 16.68 -4.43
N SER A 11 -11.49 16.64 -4.87
CA SER A 11 -11.05 15.82 -6.01
C SER A 11 -11.25 14.33 -5.75
N LEU A 12 -10.90 13.84 -4.56
CA LEU A 12 -11.12 12.44 -4.15
C LEU A 12 -12.62 12.10 -4.12
N THR A 13 -13.45 13.02 -3.61
CA THR A 13 -14.91 12.83 -3.57
C THR A 13 -15.49 12.72 -4.98
N ASN A 14 -15.12 13.62 -5.87
CA ASN A 14 -15.54 13.60 -7.28
C ASN A 14 -15.02 12.35 -8.01
N LEU A 15 -13.76 11.98 -7.79
CA LEU A 15 -13.16 10.77 -8.36
C LEU A 15 -13.94 9.52 -7.95
N ASN A 16 -14.24 9.37 -6.66
CA ASN A 16 -15.00 8.23 -6.17
C ASN A 16 -16.42 8.19 -6.76
N HIS A 17 -17.05 9.35 -6.94
CA HIS A 17 -18.36 9.45 -7.57
C HIS A 17 -18.32 9.02 -9.06
N ILE A 18 -17.26 9.37 -9.79
CA ILE A 18 -17.06 8.90 -11.17
C ILE A 18 -16.78 7.39 -11.19
N ILE A 19 -15.90 6.90 -10.32
CA ILE A 19 -15.53 5.48 -10.24
C ILE A 19 -16.78 4.61 -10.01
N GLN A 20 -17.65 4.97 -9.06
CA GLN A 20 -18.85 4.16 -8.80
C GLN A 20 -19.80 4.12 -10.00
N HIS A 21 -19.94 5.23 -10.75
CA HIS A 21 -20.74 5.24 -11.98
C HIS A 21 -20.13 4.38 -13.08
N CYS A 22 -18.80 4.46 -13.28
CA CYS A 22 -18.11 3.64 -14.26
C CYS A 22 -18.23 2.16 -13.93
N ILE A 23 -18.00 1.77 -12.68
CA ILE A 23 -18.13 0.37 -12.25
C ILE A 23 -19.59 -0.10 -12.39
N TYR A 24 -20.57 0.74 -12.04
CA TYR A 24 -21.97 0.39 -12.21
C TYR A 24 -22.31 0.15 -13.69
N PHE A 25 -21.90 1.07 -14.57
CA PHE A 25 -22.11 0.91 -16.01
C PHE A 25 -21.44 -0.36 -16.56
N LEU A 26 -20.24 -0.70 -16.09
CA LEU A 26 -19.51 -1.88 -16.56
C LEU A 26 -20.22 -3.19 -16.18
N LEU A 27 -20.78 -3.24 -14.97
CA LEU A 27 -21.52 -4.39 -14.43
C LEU A 27 -23.00 -4.40 -14.85
N ASN A 28 -23.57 -3.29 -15.30
CA ASN A 28 -24.98 -3.23 -15.68
C ASN A 28 -25.25 -4.07 -16.95
N GLN A 29 -26.22 -4.98 -16.88
CA GLN A 29 -26.63 -5.81 -18.02
C GLN A 29 -27.32 -4.98 -19.11
N GLU A 30 -28.03 -3.92 -18.73
CA GLU A 30 -28.83 -3.08 -19.63
C GLU A 30 -28.13 -1.76 -19.94
N LYS A 31 -26.92 -1.84 -20.54
CA LYS A 31 -26.06 -0.67 -20.81
C LYS A 31 -26.73 0.41 -21.64
N GLU A 32 -27.61 0.04 -22.57
CA GLU A 32 -28.33 0.98 -23.44
C GLU A 32 -29.35 1.85 -22.69
N GLN A 33 -29.84 1.38 -21.53
CA GLN A 33 -30.79 2.12 -20.70
C GLN A 33 -30.09 3.01 -19.66
N TYR A 34 -28.77 2.89 -19.53
CA TYR A 34 -28.03 3.68 -18.56
C TYR A 34 -28.06 5.17 -18.93
N VAL A 35 -28.58 5.98 -18.02
CA VAL A 35 -28.55 7.44 -18.10
C VAL A 35 -27.73 7.96 -16.95
N PHE A 36 -26.69 8.74 -17.25
CA PHE A 36 -25.86 9.36 -16.24
C PHE A 36 -26.67 10.44 -15.49
N ASP A 37 -26.80 10.26 -14.17
CA ASP A 37 -27.37 11.25 -13.24
C ASP A 37 -26.41 11.47 -12.08
N THR A 38 -25.91 12.70 -11.95
CA THR A 38 -24.95 13.12 -10.92
C THR A 38 -25.48 12.98 -9.49
N ASN A 39 -26.79 12.87 -9.30
CA ASN A 39 -27.39 12.77 -7.97
C ASN A 39 -27.54 11.32 -7.50
N ILE A 40 -27.41 10.35 -8.40
CA ILE A 40 -27.58 8.94 -8.07
C ILE A 40 -26.26 8.38 -7.54
N LYS A 41 -26.37 7.64 -6.44
CA LYS A 41 -25.28 6.88 -5.86
C LYS A 41 -25.61 5.40 -5.90
N TYR A 42 -24.90 4.64 -6.72
CA TYR A 42 -25.07 3.19 -6.77
C TYR A 42 -24.26 2.52 -5.67
N PHE A 43 -23.01 2.96 -5.49
CA PHE A 43 -22.10 2.38 -4.51
C PHE A 43 -21.49 3.41 -3.56
N ASP A 44 -21.19 2.94 -2.36
CA ASP A 44 -20.42 3.65 -1.35
C ASP A 44 -18.97 3.17 -1.33
N ILE A 45 -18.01 4.03 -0.99
CA ILE A 45 -16.61 3.59 -0.82
C ILE A 45 -16.46 2.96 0.57
N ASP A 46 -15.65 1.91 0.70
CA ASP A 46 -15.37 1.26 1.98
C ASP A 46 -14.74 2.20 3.02
N ARG A 47 -13.90 3.14 2.55
CA ARG A 47 -13.23 4.16 3.35
C ARG A 47 -13.52 5.55 2.82
N SER A 48 -13.95 6.43 3.71
CA SER A 48 -14.18 7.83 3.38
C SER A 48 -13.43 8.74 4.34
N ARG A 49 -12.91 9.84 3.79
CA ARG A 49 -12.32 10.91 4.58
C ARG A 49 -13.33 12.04 4.65
N VAL A 50 -13.77 12.39 5.86
CA VAL A 50 -14.74 13.48 6.07
C VAL A 50 -14.03 14.83 6.18
N TYR A 51 -12.88 14.86 6.89
CA TYR A 51 -12.13 16.09 7.14
C TYR A 51 -10.73 16.03 6.56
N THR A 52 -10.22 17.18 6.12
CA THR A 52 -8.87 17.31 5.55
C THR A 52 -7.75 16.92 6.52
N ASN A 53 -7.99 17.06 7.82
CA ASN A 53 -7.06 16.77 8.91
C ASN A 53 -7.35 15.45 9.65
N SER A 54 -8.24 14.60 9.13
CA SER A 54 -8.54 13.29 9.71
C SER A 54 -8.07 12.16 8.81
N ILE A 55 -7.83 10.99 9.41
CA ILE A 55 -7.58 9.75 8.68
C ILE A 55 -8.91 9.28 8.06
N ALA A 56 -8.83 8.53 6.96
CA ALA A 56 -10.00 7.92 6.36
C ALA A 56 -10.60 6.88 7.32
N GLN A 57 -11.92 6.91 7.50
CA GLN A 57 -12.64 6.00 8.38
C GLN A 57 -13.35 4.94 7.55
N TYR A 58 -13.35 3.71 8.07
CA TYR A 58 -14.13 2.63 7.48
C TYR A 58 -15.62 2.87 7.69
N ARG A 59 -16.40 2.51 6.68
CA ARG A 59 -17.84 2.37 6.85
C ARG A 59 -18.15 1.04 7.54
N ILE A 60 -18.98 1.11 8.57
CA ILE A 60 -19.49 -0.09 9.25
C ILE A 60 -20.65 -0.65 8.43
N ILE A 61 -20.50 -1.89 7.96
CA ILE A 61 -21.58 -2.65 7.33
C ILE A 61 -22.54 -3.11 8.42
N GLN A 62 -23.77 -2.60 8.35
CA GLN A 62 -24.86 -2.93 9.26
C GLN A 62 -25.87 -3.82 8.53
N PHE A 63 -26.33 -4.86 9.23
CA PHE A 63 -27.38 -5.77 8.74
C PHE A 63 -28.65 -5.43 9.50
N ALA A 64 -29.52 -4.60 8.92
CA ALA A 64 -30.76 -4.14 9.52
C ALA A 64 -31.90 -4.15 8.49
N ASN A 65 -33.16 -4.12 8.96
CA ASN A 65 -34.35 -3.92 8.11
C ASN A 65 -34.52 -4.94 6.96
N ASN A 66 -34.49 -6.24 7.27
CA ASN A 66 -34.64 -7.35 6.30
C ASN A 66 -33.50 -7.49 5.26
N GLN A 67 -32.38 -6.76 5.41
CA GLN A 67 -31.16 -7.00 4.64
C GLN A 67 -30.20 -7.89 5.42
N ASP A 68 -30.30 -9.20 5.17
CA ASP A 68 -29.40 -10.20 5.75
C ASP A 68 -28.10 -10.34 4.95
N SER A 69 -27.88 -9.53 3.91
CA SER A 69 -26.66 -9.55 3.13
C SER A 69 -26.27 -8.19 2.58
N GLN A 70 -24.97 -8.02 2.35
CA GLN A 70 -24.36 -6.84 1.76
C GLN A 70 -23.39 -7.27 0.67
N SER A 71 -23.60 -6.78 -0.55
CA SER A 71 -22.65 -6.99 -1.65
C SER A 71 -21.50 -5.99 -1.60
N VAL A 72 -20.31 -6.45 -1.95
CA VAL A 72 -19.07 -5.68 -2.02
C VAL A 72 -18.43 -5.93 -3.38
N ILE A 73 -18.10 -4.86 -4.08
CA ILE A 73 -17.50 -4.88 -5.40
C ILE A 73 -16.04 -4.48 -5.26
N VAL A 74 -15.16 -5.27 -5.86
CA VAL A 74 -13.72 -5.08 -5.80
C VAL A 74 -13.16 -4.97 -7.22
N PHE A 75 -12.35 -3.95 -7.45
CA PHE A 75 -11.70 -3.71 -8.74
C PHE A 75 -10.18 -3.70 -8.62
N ASN A 76 -9.52 -4.43 -9.51
CA ASN A 76 -8.06 -4.45 -9.66
C ASN A 76 -7.59 -3.47 -10.75
N PRO A 77 -6.95 -2.34 -10.41
CA PRO A 77 -6.47 -1.38 -11.41
C PRO A 77 -5.17 -1.82 -12.11
N LEU A 78 -4.50 -2.87 -11.66
CA LEU A 78 -3.28 -3.36 -12.31
C LEU A 78 -3.60 -4.08 -13.62
N THR A 79 -2.67 -4.00 -14.57
CA THR A 79 -2.88 -4.43 -15.97
C THR A 79 -2.12 -5.69 -16.37
N SER A 80 -1.24 -6.19 -15.50
CA SER A 80 -0.39 -7.35 -15.79
C SER A 80 -0.31 -8.36 -14.63
N VAL A 81 -0.90 -8.06 -13.47
CA VAL A 81 -0.75 -8.84 -12.23
C VAL A 81 -2.09 -9.41 -11.77
N MET A 82 -2.14 -10.74 -11.66
CA MET A 82 -3.17 -11.45 -10.88
C MET A 82 -2.91 -11.21 -9.39
N ARG A 83 -3.92 -10.83 -8.63
CA ARG A 83 -3.80 -10.50 -7.20
C ARG A 83 -4.53 -11.51 -6.34
N ASN A 84 -3.83 -11.98 -5.30
CA ASN A 84 -4.44 -12.61 -4.14
C ASN A 84 -4.33 -11.63 -2.98
N GLU A 85 -5.30 -10.72 -2.87
CA GLU A 85 -5.22 -9.62 -1.89
C GLU A 85 -6.22 -9.83 -0.75
N ILE A 86 -5.83 -9.44 0.46
CA ILE A 86 -6.74 -9.44 1.60
C ILE A 86 -7.66 -8.22 1.52
N ILE A 87 -8.96 -8.46 1.38
CA ILE A 87 -10.01 -7.47 1.54
C ILE A 87 -10.28 -7.31 3.03
N THR A 88 -10.26 -6.06 3.51
CA THR A 88 -10.53 -5.73 4.92
C THR A 88 -11.72 -4.79 5.00
N LEU A 89 -12.79 -5.26 5.63
CA LEU A 89 -14.03 -4.51 5.82
C LEU A 89 -14.34 -4.38 7.31
N VAL A 90 -15.21 -3.43 7.66
CA VAL A 90 -15.72 -3.29 9.01
C VAL A 90 -17.19 -3.66 9.05
N VAL A 91 -17.54 -4.56 9.97
CA VAL A 91 -18.87 -5.18 10.07
C VAL A 91 -19.40 -5.07 11.49
N ALA A 92 -20.73 -4.97 11.63
CA ALA A 92 -21.39 -4.89 12.94
C ALA A 92 -21.67 -6.25 13.60
N SER A 93 -21.36 -7.36 12.92
CA SER A 93 -21.63 -8.73 13.37
C SER A 93 -20.42 -9.63 13.14
N GLU A 94 -20.17 -10.56 14.06
CA GLU A 94 -19.17 -11.62 13.94
C GLU A 94 -19.74 -12.90 13.29
N ASN A 95 -21.07 -13.03 13.22
CA ASN A 95 -21.76 -14.22 12.70
C ASN A 95 -22.01 -14.05 11.20
N LEU A 96 -20.99 -14.31 10.40
CA LEU A 96 -21.01 -14.02 8.97
C LEU A 96 -20.70 -15.24 8.10
N LYS A 97 -21.03 -15.11 6.82
CA LYS A 97 -20.57 -15.94 5.72
C LYS A 97 -20.17 -15.03 4.57
N VAL A 98 -19.09 -15.37 3.87
CA VAL A 98 -18.67 -14.69 2.64
C VAL A 98 -18.83 -15.65 1.48
N VAL A 99 -19.48 -15.21 0.40
CA VAL A 99 -19.59 -15.96 -0.85
C VAL A 99 -19.11 -15.13 -2.03
N ASN A 100 -18.54 -15.78 -3.03
CA ASN A 100 -18.23 -15.14 -4.31
C ASN A 100 -19.47 -15.08 -5.23
N SER A 101 -19.27 -14.52 -6.41
CA SER A 101 -20.23 -14.47 -7.53
C SER A 101 -20.85 -15.82 -7.92
N GLU A 102 -20.12 -16.92 -7.74
CA GLU A 102 -20.57 -18.27 -8.09
C GLU A 102 -21.35 -18.96 -6.97
N GLY A 103 -21.56 -18.26 -5.84
CA GLY A 103 -22.18 -18.81 -4.64
C GLY A 103 -21.26 -19.73 -3.83
N VAL A 104 -19.96 -19.76 -4.13
CA VAL A 104 -18.95 -20.55 -3.42
C VAL A 104 -18.53 -19.83 -2.14
N ASP A 105 -18.48 -20.59 -1.04
CA ASP A 105 -18.04 -20.13 0.27
C ASP A 105 -16.55 -19.73 0.24
N ILE A 106 -16.28 -18.49 0.67
CA ILE A 106 -14.92 -17.96 0.76
C ILE A 106 -14.46 -18.00 2.22
N PRO A 107 -13.30 -18.64 2.51
CA PRO A 107 -12.70 -18.58 3.84
C PRO A 107 -12.44 -17.13 4.27
N PHE A 108 -12.81 -16.80 5.50
CA PHE A 108 -12.66 -15.47 6.07
C PHE A 108 -12.18 -15.55 7.52
N GLN A 109 -11.66 -14.44 8.02
CA GLN A 109 -11.24 -14.22 9.41
C GLN A 109 -11.95 -12.99 9.97
N VAL A 110 -12.27 -13.01 11.26
CA VAL A 110 -12.87 -11.88 11.97
C VAL A 110 -12.00 -11.49 13.17
N ASP A 111 -11.73 -10.20 13.30
CA ASP A 111 -10.92 -9.65 14.39
C ASP A 111 -11.74 -8.64 15.21
N SER A 112 -11.73 -8.77 16.54
CA SER A 112 -12.33 -7.80 17.48
C SER A 112 -11.41 -6.60 17.77
N THR A 113 -10.66 -6.15 16.76
CA THR A 113 -9.59 -5.15 16.87
C THR A 113 -10.00 -3.74 16.43
N CYS A 114 -11.26 -3.53 16.01
CA CYS A 114 -11.76 -2.25 15.50
C CYS A 114 -11.36 -1.04 16.36
N ASN A 115 -11.51 -1.18 17.68
CA ASN A 115 -11.27 -0.12 18.65
C ASN A 115 -9.78 0.09 18.99
N LEU A 116 -8.88 -0.73 18.45
CA LEU A 116 -7.45 -0.54 18.71
C LEU A 116 -6.93 0.73 18.03
N LEU A 117 -7.46 1.10 16.86
CA LEU A 117 -6.96 2.17 15.97
C LEU A 117 -7.68 3.52 16.12
N ASP A 118 -8.85 3.58 16.76
CA ASP A 118 -9.63 4.81 16.90
C ASP A 118 -10.45 4.82 18.20
N THR A 119 -10.87 6.01 18.65
CA THR A 119 -11.63 6.22 19.88
C THR A 119 -12.89 5.34 19.97
N GLN A 120 -13.10 4.76 21.16
CA GLN A 120 -14.21 3.87 21.54
C GLN A 120 -15.49 4.08 20.71
N LEU A 121 -15.75 3.21 19.74
CA LEU A 121 -17.02 3.17 19.04
C LEU A 121 -18.08 2.60 20.01
N MET A 122 -19.22 3.29 20.15
CA MET A 122 -20.34 2.79 20.96
C MET A 122 -21.10 1.63 20.30
N THR A 123 -20.81 1.33 19.03
CA THR A 123 -21.45 0.25 18.25
C THR A 123 -20.52 -0.96 18.16
N PRO A 124 -21.06 -2.20 18.19
CA PRO A 124 -20.28 -3.41 17.90
C PRO A 124 -19.54 -3.28 16.57
N CYS A 125 -18.27 -3.65 16.55
CA CYS A 125 -17.41 -3.47 15.40
C CYS A 125 -16.37 -4.59 15.34
N PHE A 126 -16.32 -5.25 14.19
CA PHE A 126 -15.31 -6.26 13.87
C PHE A 126 -14.67 -5.96 12.52
N GLN A 127 -13.41 -6.36 12.37
CA GLN A 127 -12.75 -6.35 11.06
C GLN A 127 -12.94 -7.73 10.40
N LEU A 128 -13.50 -7.74 9.21
CA LEU A 128 -13.66 -8.93 8.38
C LEU A 128 -12.54 -8.94 7.34
N HIS A 129 -11.80 -10.05 7.29
CA HIS A 129 -10.73 -10.28 6.34
C HIS A 129 -11.05 -11.49 5.47
N PHE A 130 -10.93 -11.38 4.15
CA PHE A 130 -10.98 -12.51 3.23
C PHE A 130 -10.06 -12.28 2.04
N ILE A 131 -9.65 -13.34 1.35
CA ILE A 131 -8.75 -13.24 0.19
C ILE A 131 -9.60 -13.14 -1.08
N ALA A 132 -9.41 -12.07 -1.85
CA ALA A 132 -9.98 -11.91 -3.18
C ALA A 132 -8.94 -12.29 -4.24
N GLU A 133 -9.32 -13.15 -5.17
CA GLU A 133 -8.54 -13.48 -6.36
C GLU A 133 -9.04 -12.66 -7.55
N LEU A 134 -8.21 -11.76 -8.06
CA LEU A 134 -8.57 -10.79 -9.09
C LEU A 134 -7.54 -10.77 -10.22
N GLY A 135 -7.99 -10.93 -11.45
CA GLY A 135 -7.20 -10.72 -12.64
C GLY A 135 -6.98 -9.23 -12.97
N PRO A 136 -6.13 -8.94 -13.96
CA PRO A 136 -5.87 -7.56 -14.37
C PRO A 136 -7.13 -6.86 -14.88
N LEU A 137 -7.35 -5.62 -14.45
CA LEU A 137 -8.54 -4.81 -14.80
C LEU A 137 -9.88 -5.51 -14.53
N GLU A 138 -9.88 -6.50 -13.63
CA GLU A 138 -11.07 -7.27 -13.30
C GLU A 138 -11.86 -6.60 -12.18
N ILE A 139 -13.18 -6.65 -12.32
CA ILE A 139 -14.16 -6.31 -11.29
C ILE A 139 -14.82 -7.60 -10.84
N LYS A 140 -14.91 -7.85 -9.53
CA LYS A 140 -15.66 -8.96 -8.94
C LYS A 140 -16.54 -8.52 -7.80
N LYS A 141 -17.69 -9.17 -7.68
CA LYS A 141 -18.63 -9.03 -6.57
C LYS A 141 -18.47 -10.18 -5.57
N TYR A 142 -18.53 -9.83 -4.30
CA TYR A 142 -18.60 -10.75 -3.16
C TYR A 142 -19.81 -10.36 -2.31
N THR A 143 -20.43 -11.34 -1.65
CA THR A 143 -21.59 -11.10 -0.80
C THR A 143 -21.29 -11.54 0.62
N ILE A 144 -21.50 -10.62 1.56
CA ILE A 144 -21.38 -10.86 2.99
C ILE A 144 -22.77 -11.11 3.52
N ILE A 145 -23.00 -12.28 4.11
CA ILE A 145 -24.29 -12.72 4.60
C ILE A 145 -24.22 -12.78 6.12
N ASN A 146 -25.14 -12.10 6.80
CA ASN A 146 -25.31 -12.20 8.24
C ASN A 146 -26.08 -13.47 8.57
N LEU A 147 -25.53 -14.24 9.49
CA LEU A 147 -26.11 -15.49 9.95
C LEU A 147 -26.71 -15.32 11.35
N PRO A 148 -27.71 -16.13 11.72
CA PRO A 148 -28.09 -16.29 13.12
C PRO A 148 -26.87 -16.70 13.97
N THR A 149 -26.88 -16.34 15.24
CA THR A 149 -25.80 -16.67 16.18
C THR A 149 -25.54 -18.18 16.18
N ASP A 150 -24.33 -18.58 15.76
CA ASP A 150 -23.88 -19.96 15.72
C ASP A 150 -22.48 -20.05 16.31
N ILE A 151 -22.27 -20.98 17.24
CA ILE A 151 -20.96 -21.23 17.85
C ILE A 151 -19.93 -21.64 16.79
N SER A 152 -20.36 -22.22 15.66
CA SER A 152 -19.48 -22.65 14.59
C SER A 152 -18.72 -21.52 13.89
N THR A 153 -19.22 -20.27 13.95
CA THR A 153 -18.56 -19.09 13.35
C THR A 153 -17.34 -18.64 14.17
N LYS A 154 -17.26 -18.99 15.46
CA LYS A 154 -16.13 -18.65 16.34
C LYS A 154 -14.79 -19.20 15.86
N LYS A 155 -14.79 -20.27 15.05
CA LYS A 155 -13.57 -20.83 14.44
C LYS A 155 -12.88 -19.86 13.48
N TYR A 156 -13.59 -18.83 13.00
CA TYR A 156 -13.06 -17.79 12.11
C TYR A 156 -12.53 -16.57 12.88
N MET A 157 -12.71 -16.53 14.21
CA MET A 157 -12.19 -15.43 15.04
C MET A 157 -10.67 -15.59 15.22
N SER A 158 -9.95 -14.47 15.17
CA SER A 158 -8.54 -14.47 15.53
C SER A 158 -8.32 -14.58 17.04
N LEU A 159 -7.15 -15.09 17.43
CA LEU A 159 -6.68 -15.07 18.81
C LEU A 159 -5.96 -13.76 19.08
N ILE A 160 -6.48 -12.96 20.02
CA ILE A 160 -5.89 -11.68 20.43
C ILE A 160 -5.31 -11.83 21.82
N SER A 161 -4.01 -11.54 21.97
CA SER A 161 -3.31 -11.44 23.25
C SER A 161 -2.84 -10.01 23.49
N VAL A 162 -3.02 -9.50 24.70
CA VAL A 162 -2.55 -8.16 25.08
C VAL A 162 -1.58 -8.24 26.23
N TYR A 163 -0.46 -7.53 26.10
CA TYR A 163 0.60 -7.39 27.10
C TYR A 163 0.70 -5.93 27.52
N ASN A 164 0.99 -5.71 28.80
CA ASN A 164 1.07 -4.39 29.42
C ASN A 164 -0.15 -3.48 29.11
N PRO A 165 -1.40 -3.98 29.23
CA PRO A 165 -2.56 -3.16 28.94
C PRO A 165 -2.64 -1.96 29.89
N LYS A 166 -2.99 -0.79 29.37
CA LYS A 166 -3.44 0.31 30.21
C LYS A 166 -4.82 -0.06 30.76
N ILE A 167 -5.07 0.25 32.04
CA ILE A 167 -6.21 -0.24 32.83
C ILE A 167 -7.59 0.01 32.19
N ASN A 168 -7.72 0.99 31.30
CA ASN A 168 -8.98 1.38 30.66
C ASN A 168 -9.14 0.94 29.19
N ASP A 169 -8.15 0.24 28.60
CA ASP A 169 -8.12 -0.01 27.14
C ASP A 169 -8.76 -1.35 26.72
N VAL A 170 -9.01 -2.29 27.65
CA VAL A 170 -9.54 -3.62 27.33
C VAL A 170 -10.96 -3.77 27.86
N LEU A 171 -11.95 -3.57 26.98
CA LEU A 171 -13.37 -3.72 27.28
C LEU A 171 -14.00 -4.98 26.66
N ASP A 172 -13.28 -5.68 25.79
CA ASP A 172 -13.80 -6.85 25.08
C ASP A 172 -13.41 -8.16 25.80
N PRO A 173 -14.38 -8.96 26.31
CA PRO A 173 -14.12 -10.24 26.97
C PRO A 173 -13.46 -11.30 26.08
N SER A 174 -13.49 -11.15 24.76
CA SER A 174 -12.86 -12.06 23.80
C SER A 174 -11.33 -11.91 23.74
N ILE A 175 -10.80 -10.83 24.32
CA ILE A 175 -9.36 -10.53 24.33
C ILE A 175 -8.68 -11.21 25.51
N TYR A 176 -7.67 -12.04 25.22
CA TYR A 176 -6.88 -12.69 26.26
C TYR A 176 -5.85 -11.73 26.83
N ILE A 177 -6.13 -11.21 28.02
CA ILE A 177 -5.17 -10.39 28.77
C ILE A 177 -4.08 -11.29 29.33
N LYS A 178 -2.82 -11.04 28.93
CA LYS A 178 -1.65 -11.69 29.50
C LYS A 178 -0.94 -10.72 30.43
N THR A 179 -0.92 -11.08 31.71
CA THR A 179 -0.29 -10.31 32.79
C THR A 179 1.16 -10.73 33.08
N SER A 180 1.68 -11.72 32.34
CA SER A 180 3.08 -12.16 32.44
C SER A 180 4.00 -11.32 31.55
N ASN A 181 5.29 -11.25 31.91
CA ASN A 181 6.32 -10.72 31.04
C ASN A 181 6.26 -11.40 29.67
N ILE A 182 6.30 -10.59 28.62
CA ILE A 182 6.30 -11.08 27.24
C ILE A 182 7.67 -11.71 26.94
N GLU A 183 7.64 -12.99 26.59
CA GLU A 183 8.82 -13.68 26.04
C GLU A 183 9.00 -13.32 24.57
N GLU A 184 10.17 -13.60 24.00
CA GLU A 184 10.35 -13.51 22.55
C GLU A 184 9.33 -14.41 21.86
N PHE A 185 8.74 -13.90 20.77
CA PHE A 185 7.66 -14.60 20.07
C PHE A 185 7.75 -14.36 18.57
N SER A 186 6.96 -15.12 17.81
CA SER A 186 6.89 -14.97 16.37
C SER A 186 5.47 -15.08 15.84
N ILE A 187 5.30 -14.52 14.64
CA ILE A 187 4.19 -14.79 13.73
C ILE A 187 4.77 -15.30 12.41
N GLU A 188 4.02 -16.11 11.69
CA GLU A 188 4.51 -16.75 10.46
C GLU A 188 3.39 -16.90 9.43
N ASN A 189 3.77 -16.90 8.16
CA ASN A 189 2.91 -17.27 7.04
C ASN A 189 3.56 -18.43 6.27
N GLN A 190 3.13 -18.69 5.04
CA GLN A 190 3.69 -19.77 4.23
C GLN A 190 5.19 -19.58 3.89
N ASN A 191 5.66 -18.34 3.80
CA ASN A 191 6.96 -18.00 3.21
C ASN A 191 8.01 -17.50 4.22
N ILE A 192 7.58 -16.79 5.26
CA ILE A 192 8.48 -16.16 6.24
C ILE A 192 8.01 -16.33 7.69
N VAL A 193 8.95 -16.20 8.63
CA VAL A 193 8.70 -16.06 10.07
C VAL A 193 9.24 -14.70 10.52
N ALA A 194 8.39 -13.88 11.11
CA ALA A 194 8.78 -12.62 11.75
C ALA A 194 8.91 -12.84 13.25
N SER A 195 10.10 -12.58 13.80
CA SER A 195 10.42 -12.75 15.23
C SER A 195 10.53 -11.41 15.93
N PHE A 196 9.99 -11.33 17.14
CA PHE A 196 9.86 -10.11 17.93
C PHE A 196 10.54 -10.24 19.29
N GLY A 197 11.14 -9.15 19.73
CA GLY A 197 11.72 -9.04 21.06
C GLY A 197 10.65 -8.84 22.14
N GLN A 198 11.10 -8.75 23.39
CA GLN A 198 10.22 -8.49 24.55
C GLN A 198 9.54 -7.11 24.50
N ASN A 199 10.07 -6.15 23.72
CA ASN A 199 9.40 -4.87 23.50
C ASN A 199 8.37 -4.91 22.36
N GLY A 200 8.10 -6.09 21.78
CA GLY A 200 7.20 -6.28 20.66
C GLY A 200 7.77 -5.84 19.30
N MET A 201 8.96 -5.24 19.25
CA MET A 201 9.59 -4.78 18.01
C MET A 201 10.14 -5.95 17.21
N LEU A 202 10.05 -5.85 15.88
CA LEU A 202 10.66 -6.81 14.95
C LEU A 202 12.17 -6.90 15.20
N GLN A 203 12.71 -8.12 15.23
CA GLN A 203 14.13 -8.41 15.42
C GLN A 203 14.74 -9.17 14.24
N ASN A 204 14.01 -10.15 13.71
CA ASN A 204 14.50 -11.04 12.66
C ASN A 204 13.39 -11.41 11.68
N ILE A 205 13.79 -11.65 10.43
CA ILE A 205 12.96 -12.31 9.41
C ILE A 205 13.67 -13.59 9.00
N THR A 206 12.99 -14.73 9.13
CA THR A 206 13.47 -16.02 8.65
C THR A 206 12.79 -16.37 7.34
N LEU A 207 13.58 -16.66 6.30
CA LEU A 207 13.05 -17.15 5.04
C LEU A 207 12.86 -18.67 5.13
N LYS A 208 11.62 -19.16 5.00
CA LYS A 208 11.31 -20.59 5.14
C LYS A 208 11.92 -21.44 4.03
N SER A 209 12.09 -20.87 2.84
CA SER A 209 12.69 -21.54 1.68
C SER A 209 14.12 -21.98 1.92
N SER A 210 14.94 -21.16 2.58
CA SER A 210 16.35 -21.46 2.88
C SER A 210 16.58 -21.88 4.33
N GLY A 211 15.60 -21.64 5.22
CA GLY A 211 15.74 -21.81 6.66
C GLY A 211 16.66 -20.78 7.33
N LYS A 212 17.18 -19.80 6.58
CA LYS A 212 18.09 -18.78 7.11
C LYS A 212 17.33 -17.66 7.80
N GLN A 213 17.87 -17.24 8.94
CA GLN A 213 17.39 -16.11 9.71
C GLN A 213 18.25 -14.88 9.42
N TYR A 214 17.60 -13.77 9.11
CA TYR A 214 18.22 -12.49 8.81
C TYR A 214 17.93 -11.50 9.93
N PRO A 215 18.96 -10.93 10.59
CA PRO A 215 18.79 -9.82 11.51
C PRO A 215 18.23 -8.61 10.77
N VAL A 216 17.00 -8.23 11.10
CA VAL A 216 16.28 -7.09 10.53
C VAL A 216 15.37 -6.54 11.63
N SER A 217 15.86 -5.54 12.35
CA SER A 217 15.15 -4.92 13.45
C SER A 217 14.70 -3.50 13.15
N LEU A 218 13.64 -3.08 13.83
CA LEU A 218 13.06 -1.74 13.69
C LEU A 218 13.20 -0.97 14.99
N LYS A 219 13.43 0.34 14.89
CA LYS A 219 13.33 1.28 16.01
C LYS A 219 12.93 2.67 15.54
N PHE A 220 12.41 3.47 16.47
CA PHE A 220 12.18 4.89 16.23
C PHE A 220 13.30 5.71 16.86
N VAL A 221 13.76 6.72 16.14
CA VAL A 221 14.77 7.66 16.60
C VAL A 221 14.29 9.09 16.36
N GLN A 222 14.81 10.02 17.13
CA GLN A 222 14.49 11.44 17.01
C GLN A 222 15.76 12.27 16.74
N TYR A 223 15.62 13.27 15.89
CA TYR A 223 16.59 14.35 15.77
C TYR A 223 16.07 15.61 16.46
N ASN A 224 16.96 16.26 17.21
CA ASN A 224 16.71 17.59 17.75
C ASN A 224 17.20 18.63 16.74
N SER A 225 16.54 19.79 16.69
CA SER A 225 16.98 20.90 15.84
C SER A 225 18.20 21.61 16.44
N ALA A 226 19.18 21.94 15.60
CA ALA A 226 20.28 22.81 15.98
C ALA A 226 19.79 24.24 16.30
N TYR A 227 20.49 24.92 17.19
CA TYR A 227 20.30 26.35 17.45
C TYR A 227 21.38 27.14 16.69
N GLY A 228 20.98 28.18 15.94
CA GLY A 228 21.92 28.97 15.15
C GLY A 228 21.23 29.86 14.11
N PRO A 229 22.03 30.45 13.19
CA PRO A 229 21.49 31.29 12.10
C PRO A 229 20.70 30.48 11.06
N ASP A 230 21.14 29.24 10.78
CA ASP A 230 20.39 28.26 9.99
C ASP A 230 19.85 27.17 10.92
N MET A 231 18.52 27.10 11.04
CA MET A 231 17.80 26.11 11.87
C MET A 231 16.91 25.24 11.00
N SER A 232 16.50 24.08 11.52
CA SER A 232 15.47 23.27 10.86
C SER A 232 14.19 24.09 10.73
N GLY A 233 13.58 24.07 9.56
CA GLY A 233 12.26 24.64 9.26
C GLY A 233 11.64 23.86 8.10
N ALA A 234 10.65 24.38 7.39
CA ALA A 234 9.94 23.62 6.36
C ALA A 234 10.84 23.03 5.26
N TYR A 235 11.95 23.68 4.92
CA TYR A 235 12.87 23.30 3.84
C TYR A 235 14.17 22.70 4.36
N LEU A 236 14.74 23.28 5.41
CA LEU A 236 16.03 22.85 5.94
C LEU A 236 15.86 21.74 6.98
N PHE A 237 16.70 20.72 6.87
CA PHE A 237 16.95 19.76 7.93
C PHE A 237 18.33 20.06 8.53
N MET A 238 18.36 20.57 9.76
CA MET A 238 19.58 20.98 10.48
C MET A 238 19.61 20.31 11.85
N PRO A 239 19.90 19.00 11.92
CA PRO A 239 19.95 18.29 13.20
C PRO A 239 21.12 18.80 14.06
N SER A 240 20.92 18.85 15.38
CA SER A 240 21.96 19.25 16.34
C SER A 240 23.05 18.19 16.53
N GLY A 241 22.84 16.98 16.02
CA GLY A 241 23.74 15.84 16.17
C GLY A 241 23.07 14.54 15.70
N ASP A 242 23.66 13.41 16.07
CA ASP A 242 23.10 12.09 15.78
C ASP A 242 21.74 11.88 16.44
N ALA A 243 20.90 11.07 15.80
CA ALA A 243 19.61 10.71 16.34
C ALA A 243 19.74 9.90 17.64
N VAL A 244 18.89 10.20 18.61
CA VAL A 244 18.75 9.42 19.86
C VAL A 244 17.49 8.56 19.78
N ASP A 245 17.38 7.57 20.67
CA ASP A 245 16.16 6.75 20.76
C ASP A 245 14.94 7.62 21.12
N ALA A 246 13.86 7.50 20.35
CA ALA A 246 12.65 8.29 20.54
C ALA A 246 11.81 7.84 21.75
N HIS A 247 11.98 6.60 22.21
CA HIS A 247 11.12 5.96 23.21
C HIS A 247 11.90 5.39 24.40
N VAL A 248 13.08 5.96 24.70
CA VAL A 248 13.95 5.51 25.80
C VAL A 248 13.26 5.47 27.17
N THR A 249 12.19 6.25 27.37
CA THR A 249 11.41 6.29 28.61
C THR A 249 10.15 5.40 28.59
N GLU A 250 9.85 4.76 27.46
CA GLU A 250 8.64 3.94 27.25
C GLU A 250 9.01 2.45 27.15
N ASN A 251 9.62 1.90 28.20
CA ASN A 251 10.19 0.55 28.19
C ASN A 251 9.15 -0.59 28.17
N GLU A 252 7.91 -0.32 28.56
CA GLU A 252 6.81 -1.30 28.61
C GLU A 252 5.57 -0.77 27.86
N PRO A 253 5.62 -0.63 26.53
CA PRO A 253 4.47 -0.19 25.76
C PRO A 253 3.37 -1.28 25.78
N THR A 254 2.12 -0.87 25.55
CA THR A 254 1.03 -1.82 25.32
C THR A 254 1.27 -2.55 24.00
N ILE A 255 1.22 -3.89 24.02
CA ILE A 255 1.44 -4.73 22.83
C ILE A 255 0.22 -5.61 22.61
N TYR A 256 -0.34 -5.58 21.40
CA TYR A 256 -1.38 -6.50 20.94
C TYR A 256 -0.77 -7.47 19.95
N VAL A 257 -1.03 -8.76 20.13
CA VAL A 257 -0.64 -9.83 19.21
C VAL A 257 -1.91 -10.52 18.74
N VAL A 258 -2.22 -10.33 17.46
CA VAL A 258 -3.37 -10.91 16.75
C VAL A 258 -2.84 -12.05 15.90
N LYS A 259 -3.31 -13.28 16.17
CA LYS A 259 -2.98 -14.47 15.39
C LYS A 259 -4.25 -15.00 14.73
N GLY A 260 -4.30 -14.91 13.41
CA GLY A 260 -5.39 -15.44 12.62
C GLY A 260 -4.89 -16.23 11.41
N HIS A 261 -5.80 -16.89 10.69
CA HIS A 261 -5.47 -17.77 9.56
C HIS A 261 -5.31 -17.03 8.22
N ILE A 262 -5.81 -15.80 8.08
CA ILE A 262 -5.67 -14.93 6.90
C ILE A 262 -4.68 -13.80 7.15
N LEU A 263 -4.67 -13.27 8.38
CA LEU A 263 -3.84 -12.14 8.78
C LEU A 263 -3.37 -12.33 10.21
N SER A 264 -2.07 -12.11 10.43
CA SER A 264 -1.50 -11.95 11.78
C SER A 264 -0.92 -10.54 11.92
N GLN A 265 -1.02 -9.96 13.11
CA GLN A 265 -0.55 -8.60 13.36
C GLN A 265 0.02 -8.44 14.77
N VAL A 266 1.08 -7.65 14.89
CA VAL A 266 1.59 -7.12 16.16
C VAL A 266 1.39 -5.61 16.15
N VAL A 267 0.83 -5.07 17.22
CA VAL A 267 0.59 -3.64 17.39
C VAL A 267 1.24 -3.16 18.67
N ILE A 268 2.02 -2.09 18.58
CA ILE A 268 2.71 -1.48 19.72
C ILE A 268 2.23 -0.03 19.82
N GLN A 269 1.82 0.36 21.02
CA GLN A 269 1.33 1.71 21.29
C GLN A 269 2.36 2.51 22.10
N PHE A 270 3.14 3.33 21.40
CA PHE A 270 3.94 4.39 22.01
C PHE A 270 3.14 5.69 22.11
N SER A 271 3.68 6.67 22.83
CA SER A 271 3.03 7.96 23.09
C SER A 271 2.71 8.79 21.84
N ASN A 272 3.61 8.80 20.85
CA ASN A 272 3.46 9.55 19.58
C ASN A 272 3.41 8.65 18.34
N VAL A 273 3.52 7.33 18.50
CA VAL A 273 3.46 6.36 17.40
C VAL A 273 2.68 5.12 17.82
N LYS A 274 1.66 4.78 17.04
CA LYS A 274 1.12 3.43 17.03
C LYS A 274 1.74 2.65 15.86
N HIS A 275 2.67 1.76 16.19
CA HIS A 275 3.41 0.93 15.25
C HIS A 275 2.70 -0.40 15.05
N SER A 276 2.64 -0.89 13.82
CA SER A 276 2.02 -2.16 13.48
C SER A 276 2.86 -2.93 12.48
N ILE A 277 3.04 -4.22 12.75
CA ILE A 277 3.65 -5.20 11.87
C ILE A 277 2.59 -6.22 11.48
N LEU A 278 2.30 -6.33 10.19
CA LEU A 278 1.30 -7.25 9.66
C LEU A 278 1.97 -8.30 8.78
N LEU A 279 1.50 -9.53 8.91
CA LEU A 279 1.88 -10.64 8.06
C LEU A 279 0.64 -11.19 7.36
N ARG A 280 0.65 -11.09 6.03
CA ARG A 280 -0.44 -11.56 5.16
C ARG A 280 -0.27 -13.06 4.91
N HIS A 281 -1.33 -13.84 5.04
CA HIS A 281 -1.29 -15.29 4.79
C HIS A 281 -1.75 -15.60 3.37
N THR A 282 -1.20 -14.89 2.39
CA THR A 282 -1.40 -15.15 0.96
C THR A 282 -0.18 -15.88 0.40
N LYS A 283 -0.37 -16.63 -0.69
CA LYS A 283 0.70 -17.46 -1.29
C LYS A 283 1.92 -16.64 -1.74
N ASP A 284 1.68 -15.38 -2.12
CA ASP A 284 2.63 -14.42 -2.66
C ASP A 284 3.18 -13.43 -1.61
N ALA A 285 2.85 -13.59 -0.33
CA ALA A 285 3.34 -12.72 0.73
C ALA A 285 4.74 -13.14 1.22
N TYR A 286 5.77 -12.46 0.72
CA TYR A 286 7.19 -12.60 1.14
C TYR A 286 7.68 -11.39 1.95
N ASP A 287 6.77 -10.51 2.31
CA ASP A 287 7.06 -9.23 2.94
C ASP A 287 6.39 -9.10 4.31
N VAL A 288 6.91 -8.16 5.09
CA VAL A 288 6.28 -7.67 6.30
C VAL A 288 5.70 -6.30 5.99
N GLU A 289 4.39 -6.11 6.22
CA GLU A 289 3.77 -4.79 6.09
C GLU A 289 3.91 -4.01 7.39
N ILE A 290 4.32 -2.75 7.29
CA ILE A 290 4.53 -1.85 8.41
C ILE A 290 3.53 -0.71 8.31
N ARG A 291 2.80 -0.43 9.38
CA ARG A 291 1.93 0.75 9.49
C ARG A 291 2.34 1.57 10.71
N ASN A 292 2.62 2.85 10.53
CA ASN A 292 2.87 3.77 11.64
C ASN A 292 1.81 4.86 11.62
N LEU A 293 0.95 4.88 12.63
CA LEU A 293 0.09 6.01 12.90
C LEU A 293 0.87 6.98 13.81
N VAL A 294 1.32 8.09 13.23
CA VAL A 294 2.21 9.07 13.85
C VAL A 294 1.41 10.29 14.28
N ASP A 295 1.59 10.72 15.53
CA ASP A 295 1.03 11.94 16.09
C ASP A 295 2.06 12.65 16.98
N ILE A 296 2.82 13.57 16.39
CA ILE A 296 3.85 14.34 17.09
C ILE A 296 3.36 15.74 17.53
N ARG A 297 2.04 16.00 17.56
CA ARG A 297 1.50 17.35 17.87
C ARG A 297 1.91 17.88 19.25
N GLN A 298 2.20 16.99 20.18
CA GLN A 298 2.65 17.31 21.54
C GLN A 298 4.17 17.51 21.65
N GLN A 299 4.92 17.24 20.58
CA GLN A 299 6.37 17.42 20.53
C GLN A 299 6.75 18.83 20.06
N MET A 300 8.00 19.24 20.27
CA MET A 300 8.51 20.54 19.82
C MET A 300 9.98 20.42 19.40
N ASN A 301 10.31 20.97 18.23
CA ASN A 301 11.66 20.88 17.62
C ASN A 301 12.14 19.43 17.52
N TYR A 302 11.25 18.61 16.97
CA TYR A 302 11.29 17.17 17.01
C TYR A 302 11.11 16.62 15.60
N GLU A 303 12.03 15.78 15.15
CA GLU A 303 11.96 15.13 13.85
C GLU A 303 12.05 13.61 14.07
N LEU A 304 10.92 12.92 13.86
CA LEU A 304 10.79 11.48 14.08
C LEU A 304 11.30 10.72 12.87
N SER A 305 12.02 9.63 13.08
CA SER A 305 12.45 8.73 12.01
C SER A 305 12.32 7.27 12.40
N MET A 306 11.96 6.43 11.43
CA MET A 306 11.97 4.98 11.56
C MET A 306 13.31 4.47 11.01
N ARG A 307 14.03 3.67 11.80
CA ARG A 307 15.32 3.08 11.43
C ARG A 307 15.17 1.56 11.32
N VAL A 308 15.53 1.03 10.15
CA VAL A 308 15.70 -0.40 9.88
C VAL A 308 17.17 -0.74 10.09
N ILE A 309 17.47 -1.74 10.91
CA ILE A 309 18.81 -2.19 11.24
C ILE A 309 18.96 -3.62 10.76
N THR A 310 20.01 -3.89 9.99
CA THR A 310 20.21 -5.18 9.32
C THR A 310 21.63 -5.69 9.51
N GLY A 311 21.84 -6.97 9.21
CA GLY A 311 23.18 -7.55 9.08
C GLY A 311 23.91 -7.26 7.75
N VAL A 312 23.27 -6.51 6.82
CA VAL A 312 23.81 -6.26 5.48
C VAL A 312 25.05 -5.37 5.55
N ASN A 313 26.13 -5.77 4.87
CA ASN A 313 27.35 -4.98 4.76
C ASN A 313 27.38 -4.16 3.46
N ASN A 314 26.70 -3.02 3.45
CA ASN A 314 26.46 -2.23 2.24
C ASN A 314 27.59 -1.25 1.85
N ASP A 315 28.75 -1.22 2.53
CA ASP A 315 29.87 -0.29 2.28
C ASP A 315 29.44 1.18 2.08
N ASN A 316 28.52 1.64 2.94
CA ASN A 316 27.95 2.99 2.88
C ASN A 316 27.18 3.30 1.58
N VAL A 317 26.87 2.31 0.74
CA VAL A 317 26.10 2.42 -0.50
C VAL A 317 24.65 2.07 -0.24
N PHE A 318 23.73 2.85 -0.76
CA PHE A 318 22.30 2.59 -0.67
C PHE A 318 21.61 3.11 -1.90
N TYR A 319 20.36 2.74 -2.08
CA TYR A 319 19.63 3.09 -3.30
C TYR A 319 18.29 3.71 -2.92
N THR A 320 17.94 4.81 -3.57
CA THR A 320 16.61 5.43 -3.45
C THR A 320 16.03 5.66 -4.82
N ASP A 321 14.71 5.60 -4.93
CA ASP A 321 14.02 5.86 -6.19
C ASP A 321 13.99 7.35 -6.54
N LEU A 322 13.82 7.64 -7.82
CA LEU A 322 13.47 8.96 -8.34
C LEU A 322 12.07 8.88 -8.95
N ASN A 323 11.12 9.51 -8.26
CA ASN A 323 9.73 9.66 -8.69
C ASN A 323 8.98 8.34 -8.94
N GLY A 324 9.39 7.23 -8.30
CA GLY A 324 8.85 5.90 -8.56
C GLY A 324 9.17 5.35 -9.96
N PHE A 325 10.08 6.00 -10.69
CA PHE A 325 10.43 5.62 -12.05
C PHE A 325 11.70 4.77 -12.11
N GLN A 326 12.81 5.25 -11.52
CA GLN A 326 14.10 4.56 -11.57
C GLN A 326 14.78 4.54 -10.21
N MET A 327 15.62 3.52 -9.95
CA MET A 327 16.46 3.46 -8.76
C MET A 327 17.79 4.16 -9.01
N THR A 328 18.28 4.92 -8.03
CA THR A 328 19.56 5.63 -8.12
C THR A 328 20.50 5.20 -6.99
N ARG A 329 21.75 4.92 -7.35
CA ARG A 329 22.82 4.63 -6.40
C ARG A 329 23.22 5.89 -5.63
N ARG A 330 23.25 5.78 -4.31
CA ARG A 330 23.72 6.77 -3.34
C ARG A 330 24.91 6.21 -2.58
N LYS A 331 25.75 7.08 -2.04
CA LYS A 331 26.81 6.71 -1.11
C LYS A 331 26.84 7.74 0.00
N HIS A 332 26.86 7.27 1.24
CA HIS A 332 27.11 8.14 2.37
C HIS A 332 28.54 8.66 2.29
N TYR A 333 28.70 9.97 2.51
CA TYR A 333 29.98 10.64 2.60
C TYR A 333 30.12 11.30 3.98
N SER A 334 31.05 10.81 4.80
CA SER A 334 31.32 11.36 6.13
C SER A 334 31.87 12.79 6.12
N LYS A 335 32.42 13.23 4.98
CA LYS A 335 32.83 14.62 4.74
C LYS A 335 31.63 15.59 4.59
N LEU A 336 30.42 15.06 4.36
CA LEU A 336 29.19 15.84 4.32
C LEU A 336 28.51 15.78 5.68
N PRO A 337 27.80 16.84 6.10
CA PRO A 337 27.00 16.79 7.32
C PRO A 337 25.85 15.78 7.18
N ILE A 338 25.19 15.42 8.29
CA ILE A 338 24.11 14.41 8.33
C ILE A 338 23.06 14.68 7.25
N GLN A 339 22.54 15.91 7.20
CA GLN A 339 21.53 16.33 6.24
C GLN A 339 21.98 16.28 4.78
N GLY A 340 23.30 16.34 4.51
CA GLY A 340 23.86 16.19 3.17
C GLY A 340 23.80 14.75 2.64
N ASN A 341 23.44 13.79 3.49
CA ASN A 341 23.30 12.38 3.16
C ASN A 341 21.83 11.90 3.12
N PHE A 342 20.85 12.81 3.28
CA PHE A 342 19.44 12.50 3.10
C PHE A 342 18.99 12.76 1.66
N TYR A 343 18.18 11.84 1.14
CA TYR A 343 17.65 11.89 -0.21
C TYR A 343 16.14 11.65 -0.21
N PRO A 344 15.42 12.10 -1.24
CA PRO A 344 14.04 11.68 -1.45
C PRO A 344 13.96 10.16 -1.64
N MET A 345 12.95 9.56 -1.03
CA MET A 345 12.42 8.23 -1.32
C MET A 345 10.95 8.41 -1.62
N SER A 346 10.56 8.36 -2.89
CA SER A 346 9.15 8.50 -3.29
C SER A 346 8.36 7.21 -3.11
N SER A 347 9.01 6.05 -3.27
CA SER A 347 8.33 4.75 -3.22
C SER A 347 9.23 3.59 -2.79
N ALA A 348 10.55 3.69 -2.91
CA ALA A 348 11.43 2.57 -2.58
C ALA A 348 12.85 3.00 -2.19
N MET A 349 13.42 2.29 -1.22
CA MET A 349 14.86 2.27 -0.96
C MET A 349 15.34 0.84 -0.69
N TYR A 350 16.61 0.57 -0.93
CA TYR A 350 17.22 -0.69 -0.50
C TYR A 350 18.70 -0.54 -0.16
N ILE A 351 19.20 -1.50 0.61
CA ILE A 351 20.62 -1.78 0.84
C ILE A 351 20.88 -3.24 0.50
N GLU A 352 22.10 -3.54 0.08
CA GLU A 352 22.49 -4.88 -0.33
C GLU A 352 23.98 -5.13 -0.12
N ASP A 353 24.35 -6.41 -0.03
CA ASP A 353 25.71 -6.92 -0.10
C ASP A 353 25.76 -8.16 -1.00
N ASP A 354 26.90 -8.84 -1.06
CA ASP A 354 27.09 -10.02 -1.92
C ASP A 354 26.12 -11.18 -1.65
N THR A 355 25.38 -11.17 -0.53
CA THR A 355 24.53 -12.28 -0.08
C THR A 355 23.07 -11.91 0.09
N THR A 356 22.76 -10.66 0.42
CA THR A 356 21.44 -10.27 0.93
C THR A 356 21.08 -8.87 0.46
N ARG A 357 19.82 -8.70 0.05
CA ARG A 357 19.19 -7.40 -0.17
C ARG A 357 18.05 -7.20 0.82
N VAL A 358 17.96 -6.00 1.39
CA VAL A 358 16.81 -5.57 2.20
C VAL A 358 16.20 -4.32 1.56
N SER A 359 14.95 -4.46 1.14
CA SER A 359 14.18 -3.41 0.45
C SER A 359 13.06 -2.88 1.33
N LEU A 360 12.92 -1.57 1.42
CA LEU A 360 11.83 -0.87 2.09
C LEU A 360 11.02 -0.09 1.05
N LEU A 361 9.77 -0.50 0.86
CA LEU A 361 8.82 0.10 -0.08
C LEU A 361 7.83 1.00 0.66
N SER A 362 7.29 2.01 0.00
CA SER A 362 6.43 3.03 0.61
C SER A 362 5.32 3.50 -0.32
N VAL A 363 4.18 3.91 0.24
CA VAL A 363 3.09 4.58 -0.51
C VAL A 363 3.14 6.10 -0.43
N GLN A 364 4.09 6.66 0.32
CA GLN A 364 4.22 8.09 0.51
C GLN A 364 5.68 8.55 0.36
N PRO A 365 5.93 9.73 -0.24
CA PRO A 365 7.28 10.25 -0.37
C PRO A 365 7.80 10.77 0.98
N LEU A 366 9.00 10.34 1.36
CA LEU A 366 9.66 10.74 2.62
C LEU A 366 11.16 10.96 2.40
N GLY A 367 11.81 11.63 3.36
CA GLY A 367 13.27 11.77 3.38
C GLY A 367 13.90 10.50 3.93
N ALA A 368 14.89 9.94 3.22
CA ALA A 368 15.53 8.69 3.57
C ALA A 368 17.06 8.75 3.48
N SER A 369 17.75 7.88 4.22
CA SER A 369 19.21 7.76 4.20
C SER A 369 19.69 6.37 4.64
N SER A 370 20.96 6.08 4.37
CA SER A 370 21.74 5.05 5.07
C SER A 370 22.94 5.73 5.72
N LEU A 371 22.74 6.24 6.94
CA LEU A 371 23.78 6.98 7.65
C LEU A 371 24.91 6.10 8.19
N TYR A 372 24.64 4.80 8.32
CA TYR A 372 25.54 3.82 8.90
C TYR A 372 25.38 2.51 8.14
N ASN A 373 26.48 1.75 8.06
CA ASN A 373 26.48 0.42 7.48
C ASN A 373 25.38 -0.47 8.09
N GLY A 374 24.66 -1.19 7.24
CA GLY A 374 23.54 -2.06 7.57
C GLY A 374 22.26 -1.35 7.98
N LYS A 375 22.18 -0.01 7.93
CA LYS A 375 21.01 0.74 8.44
C LYS A 375 20.36 1.57 7.36
N MET A 376 19.03 1.51 7.30
CA MET A 376 18.19 2.40 6.52
C MET A 376 17.37 3.27 7.48
N GLU A 377 17.10 4.50 7.09
CA GLU A 377 16.38 5.46 7.91
C GLU A 377 15.41 6.25 7.06
N VAL A 378 14.18 6.44 7.54
CA VAL A 378 13.11 7.18 6.85
C VAL A 378 12.38 8.10 7.84
N ILE A 379 12.43 9.41 7.60
CA ILE A 379 11.74 10.43 8.39
C ILE A 379 10.23 10.16 8.33
N GLN A 380 9.56 10.18 9.48
CA GLN A 380 8.12 9.92 9.60
C GLN A 380 7.30 11.21 9.67
N ASP A 381 7.72 12.17 10.50
CA ASP A 381 7.11 13.50 10.61
C ASP A 381 8.09 14.46 11.32
N ARG A 382 7.86 15.77 11.22
CA ARG A 382 8.68 16.81 11.86
C ARG A 382 7.84 17.99 12.34
N ARG A 383 8.18 18.50 13.52
CA ARG A 383 7.48 19.62 14.17
C ARG A 383 8.48 20.65 14.67
N LEU A 384 8.41 21.85 14.13
CA LEU A 384 9.46 22.86 14.19
C LEU A 384 8.86 24.22 14.49
N ARG A 385 9.34 24.90 15.53
CA ARG A 385 8.74 26.17 15.99
C ARG A 385 9.18 27.37 15.14
N GLN A 386 10.38 27.30 14.59
CA GLN A 386 11.04 28.40 13.90
C GLN A 386 10.89 28.31 12.38
N ASP A 387 10.95 29.47 11.72
CA ASP A 387 11.20 29.58 10.29
C ASP A 387 12.68 29.30 9.99
N ASP A 388 12.98 28.78 8.80
CA ASP A 388 14.35 28.50 8.34
C ASP A 388 14.90 29.59 7.40
N ASN A 389 14.30 30.77 7.39
CA ASN A 389 14.72 31.94 6.62
C ASN A 389 14.76 31.66 5.10
N ARG A 390 13.90 30.79 4.58
CA ARG A 390 13.72 30.53 3.14
C ARG A 390 12.49 31.21 2.54
N GLY A 391 11.85 32.10 3.30
CA GLY A 391 10.78 32.99 2.82
C GLY A 391 9.36 32.53 3.16
N LEU A 392 9.17 31.45 3.91
CA LEU A 392 7.86 30.97 4.34
C LEU A 392 7.28 31.81 5.50
N GLY A 393 8.13 32.27 6.41
CA GLY A 393 7.75 33.15 7.52
C GLY A 393 7.03 32.42 8.67
N GLN A 394 7.14 31.09 8.76
CA GLN A 394 6.57 30.27 9.83
C GLN A 394 7.32 28.95 10.00
N GLY A 395 7.24 28.37 11.20
CA GLY A 395 7.62 26.97 11.43
C GLY A 395 6.56 25.97 10.96
N VAL A 396 6.81 24.69 11.24
CA VAL A 396 5.91 23.57 10.95
C VAL A 396 5.23 23.14 12.25
N LEU A 397 4.04 23.68 12.50
CA LEU A 397 3.26 23.45 13.74
C LEU A 397 1.83 22.96 13.49
N ASP A 398 1.48 22.66 12.25
CA ASP A 398 0.16 22.23 11.80
C ASP A 398 0.07 20.71 11.56
N ASN A 399 0.94 19.91 12.20
CA ASN A 399 0.92 18.45 12.14
C ASN A 399 -0.47 17.88 12.46
N VAL A 400 -0.82 16.79 11.78
CA VAL A 400 -2.04 16.01 12.00
C VAL A 400 -1.67 14.52 12.12
N PRO A 401 -2.49 13.69 12.79
CA PRO A 401 -2.27 12.25 12.81
C PRO A 401 -2.13 11.70 11.39
N THR A 402 -1.00 11.06 11.11
CA THR A 402 -0.64 10.61 9.75
C THR A 402 -0.31 9.12 9.79
N LEU A 403 -0.96 8.35 8.91
CA LEU A 403 -0.69 6.93 8.72
C LEU A 403 0.33 6.76 7.60
N THR A 404 1.53 6.30 7.92
CA THR A 404 2.54 5.90 6.93
C THR A 404 2.50 4.38 6.74
N LEU A 405 2.60 3.92 5.49
CA LEU A 405 2.58 2.50 5.14
C LEU A 405 3.88 2.13 4.42
N PHE A 406 4.43 0.97 4.78
CA PHE A 406 5.62 0.39 4.16
C PHE A 406 5.48 -1.12 3.98
N ARG A 407 6.30 -1.69 3.09
CA ARG A 407 6.57 -3.13 3.05
C ARG A 407 8.08 -3.37 3.09
N LEU A 408 8.50 -4.32 3.92
CA LEU A 408 9.89 -4.68 4.13
C LEU A 408 10.13 -6.08 3.57
N ILE A 409 11.11 -6.19 2.67
CA ILE A 409 11.42 -7.44 1.95
C ILE A 409 12.87 -7.81 2.18
N VAL A 410 13.13 -9.08 2.48
CA VAL A 410 14.47 -9.66 2.59
C VAL A 410 14.65 -10.68 1.48
N GLU A 411 15.70 -10.53 0.69
CA GLU A 411 15.95 -11.34 -0.50
C GLU A 411 17.40 -11.85 -0.49
N GLU A 412 17.57 -13.14 -0.80
CA GLU A 412 18.91 -13.74 -0.92
C GLU A 412 19.47 -13.45 -2.32
N ASN A 413 20.78 -13.30 -2.42
CA ASN A 413 21.48 -13.32 -3.70
C ASN A 413 21.41 -14.74 -4.28
N ILE A 414 20.80 -14.86 -5.45
CA ILE A 414 20.61 -16.13 -6.17
C ILE A 414 21.33 -16.16 -7.52
N GLY A 415 22.05 -15.10 -7.91
CA GLY A 415 22.66 -14.95 -9.22
C GLY A 415 24.15 -14.58 -9.18
N ASN A 416 24.92 -15.13 -10.11
CA ASN A 416 26.28 -14.64 -10.41
C ASN A 416 26.21 -13.46 -11.41
N CYS A 417 25.49 -12.40 -11.08
CA CYS A 417 25.34 -11.24 -11.97
C CYS A 417 26.06 -10.00 -11.45
N GLN A 418 26.72 -9.28 -12.36
CA GLN A 418 27.21 -7.92 -12.13
C GLN A 418 26.05 -6.95 -12.39
N MET A 419 25.69 -6.14 -11.40
CA MET A 419 24.68 -5.10 -11.60
C MET A 419 25.33 -3.81 -12.10
N ASP A 420 25.14 -3.50 -13.38
CA ASP A 420 25.55 -2.21 -13.95
C ASP A 420 24.54 -1.09 -13.66
N ILE A 421 23.25 -1.45 -13.47
CA ILE A 421 22.15 -0.49 -13.31
C ILE A 421 21.32 -0.85 -12.07
N PRO A 422 21.09 0.09 -11.14
CA PRO A 422 20.26 -0.15 -9.97
C PRO A 422 18.80 -0.42 -10.33
N GLN A 423 18.24 -1.52 -9.85
CA GLN A 423 16.86 -1.95 -10.13
C GLN A 423 16.26 -2.71 -8.95
N LEU A 424 14.93 -2.67 -8.83
CA LEU A 424 14.18 -3.55 -7.92
C LEU A 424 14.15 -4.99 -8.48
N THR A 425 13.93 -5.96 -7.61
CA THR A 425 13.60 -7.33 -8.04
C THR A 425 12.18 -7.39 -8.59
N ALA A 426 11.81 -8.51 -9.23
CA ALA A 426 10.43 -8.72 -9.69
C ALA A 426 9.42 -8.69 -8.53
N LEU A 427 9.78 -9.28 -7.38
CA LEU A 427 8.98 -9.22 -6.16
C LEU A 427 8.88 -7.79 -5.61
N GLY A 428 10.00 -7.06 -5.52
CA GLY A 428 10.02 -5.68 -5.06
C GLY A 428 9.16 -4.76 -5.93
N MET A 429 9.27 -4.89 -7.26
CA MET A 429 8.46 -4.13 -8.21
C MET A 429 6.97 -4.46 -8.07
N THR A 430 6.61 -5.74 -8.03
CA THR A 430 5.20 -6.17 -7.91
C THR A 430 4.61 -5.72 -6.57
N SER A 431 5.34 -5.88 -5.47
CA SER A 431 4.90 -5.43 -4.15
C SER A 431 4.72 -3.91 -4.12
N MET A 432 5.64 -3.14 -4.72
CA MET A 432 5.51 -1.69 -4.86
C MET A 432 4.27 -1.30 -5.68
N SER A 433 4.04 -1.93 -6.83
CA SER A 433 2.87 -1.66 -7.67
C SER A 433 1.55 -1.96 -6.97
N THR A 434 1.45 -3.07 -6.23
CA THR A 434 0.22 -3.40 -5.47
C THR A 434 -0.07 -2.42 -4.33
N MET A 435 0.97 -1.77 -3.79
CA MET A 435 0.85 -0.70 -2.79
C MET A 435 0.44 0.65 -3.40
N LEU A 436 1.05 1.04 -4.52
CA LEU A 436 0.77 2.32 -5.20
C LEU A 436 -0.57 2.32 -5.95
N TYR A 437 -1.03 1.14 -6.38
CA TYR A 437 -2.31 0.93 -7.06
C TYR A 437 -3.18 -0.05 -6.23
N PRO A 438 -3.71 0.41 -5.08
CA PRO A 438 -4.52 -0.45 -4.21
C PRO A 438 -5.83 -0.85 -4.90
N LEU A 439 -6.44 -1.94 -4.41
CA LEU A 439 -7.77 -2.33 -4.87
C LEU A 439 -8.80 -1.24 -4.54
N VAL A 440 -9.72 -1.00 -5.48
CA VAL A 440 -10.90 -0.17 -5.22
C VAL A 440 -11.97 -1.08 -4.62
N GLN A 441 -12.51 -0.69 -3.46
CA GLN A 441 -13.52 -1.44 -2.72
C GLN A 441 -14.77 -0.59 -2.58
N LEU A 442 -15.90 -1.13 -3.06
CA LEU A 442 -17.19 -0.46 -3.07
C LEU A 442 -18.25 -1.32 -2.40
N ILE A 443 -19.11 -0.69 -1.61
CA ILE A 443 -20.24 -1.32 -0.92
C ILE A 443 -21.49 -1.03 -1.75
N ASP A 444 -22.20 -2.10 -2.11
CA ASP A 444 -23.39 -1.99 -2.94
C ASP A 444 -24.58 -1.39 -2.18
N THR A 445 -25.01 -0.20 -2.58
CA THR A 445 -26.21 0.44 -2.02
C THR A 445 -27.34 0.58 -3.03
N SER A 446 -27.13 0.02 -4.22
CA SER A 446 -28.11 0.07 -5.28
C SER A 446 -29.32 -0.78 -4.88
N ARG A 447 -30.51 -0.30 -5.23
CA ARG A 447 -31.77 -1.04 -5.07
C ARG A 447 -32.14 -1.78 -6.36
N PHE A 448 -31.15 -2.02 -7.22
CA PHE A 448 -31.34 -2.49 -8.59
C PHE A 448 -30.70 -3.86 -8.76
N ASP A 449 -31.47 -4.85 -9.23
CA ASP A 449 -31.08 -6.27 -9.21
C ASP A 449 -30.36 -6.76 -10.48
N HIS A 450 -29.93 -5.85 -11.37
CA HIS A 450 -29.46 -6.18 -12.74
C HIS A 450 -27.95 -5.97 -12.96
N LEU A 451 -27.14 -6.28 -11.94
CA LEU A 451 -25.68 -6.25 -12.05
C LEU A 451 -25.11 -7.64 -12.34
N GLU A 452 -24.23 -7.73 -13.33
CA GLU A 452 -23.30 -8.86 -13.50
C GLU A 452 -22.39 -8.96 -12.27
N ASP A 453 -22.02 -10.18 -11.90
CA ASP A 453 -21.17 -10.39 -10.73
C ASP A 453 -19.67 -10.21 -11.03
N THR A 454 -19.29 -10.12 -12.30
CA THR A 454 -17.91 -9.86 -12.72
C THR A 454 -17.84 -9.12 -14.04
N TYR A 455 -16.78 -8.33 -14.22
CA TYR A 455 -16.41 -7.76 -15.50
C TYR A 455 -14.91 -7.95 -15.73
N VAL A 456 -14.55 -8.47 -16.91
CA VAL A 456 -13.15 -8.63 -17.35
C VAL A 456 -12.94 -7.83 -18.62
N ASN A 457 -11.91 -6.99 -18.64
CA ASN A 457 -11.54 -6.27 -19.85
C ASN A 457 -10.79 -7.18 -20.83
N ASN A 458 -11.54 -7.81 -21.75
CA ASN A 458 -10.98 -8.67 -22.78
C ASN A 458 -10.24 -7.91 -23.92
N LYS A 459 -10.30 -6.56 -23.95
CA LYS A 459 -9.68 -5.75 -25.02
C LYS A 459 -8.23 -5.40 -24.74
N LEU A 460 -7.82 -5.36 -23.46
CA LEU A 460 -6.43 -5.31 -23.05
C LEU A 460 -6.05 -6.73 -22.63
N THR A 461 -5.56 -7.53 -23.56
CA THR A 461 -4.96 -8.84 -23.23
C THR A 461 -3.92 -8.67 -22.13
N LEU A 462 -3.71 -9.71 -21.31
CA LEU A 462 -2.76 -9.71 -20.21
C LEU A 462 -1.42 -9.09 -20.66
N LEU A 463 -1.13 -7.87 -20.21
CA LEU A 463 0.11 -7.18 -20.58
C LEU A 463 1.30 -7.99 -20.05
N PRO A 464 2.49 -7.87 -20.67
CA PRO A 464 3.71 -8.39 -20.06
C PRO A 464 3.82 -7.95 -18.60
N LYS A 465 4.33 -8.83 -17.72
CA LYS A 465 4.38 -8.59 -16.25
C LYS A 465 5.10 -7.28 -15.88
N ASP A 466 6.06 -6.87 -16.70
CA ASP A 466 6.87 -5.67 -16.58
C ASP A 466 6.26 -4.44 -17.28
N VAL A 467 5.10 -4.57 -17.93
CA VAL A 467 4.40 -3.46 -18.59
C VAL A 467 3.15 -3.08 -17.80
N HIS A 468 2.99 -1.78 -17.57
CA HIS A 468 1.82 -1.22 -16.91
C HIS A 468 1.21 -0.06 -17.72
N LEU A 469 -0.11 -0.09 -17.92
CA LEU A 469 -0.88 1.05 -18.42
C LEU A 469 -0.99 2.12 -17.31
N VAL A 470 -0.09 3.09 -17.32
CA VAL A 470 -0.01 4.16 -16.30
C VAL A 470 -1.04 5.27 -16.53
N THR A 471 -1.60 5.38 -17.74
CA THR A 471 -2.65 6.36 -18.05
C THR A 471 -3.59 5.82 -19.09
N ALA A 472 -4.89 5.92 -18.83
CA ALA A 472 -5.96 5.79 -19.80
C ALA A 472 -6.93 6.95 -19.59
N SER A 473 -7.09 7.82 -20.60
CA SER A 473 -7.84 9.06 -20.43
C SER A 473 -8.62 9.42 -21.67
N MET A 474 -9.86 9.88 -21.47
CA MET A 474 -10.61 10.54 -22.52
C MET A 474 -9.94 11.89 -22.83
N ILE A 475 -9.68 12.13 -24.11
CA ILE A 475 -9.12 13.38 -24.61
C ILE A 475 -10.00 13.93 -25.73
N ILE A 476 -9.92 15.23 -25.98
CA ILE A 476 -10.61 15.88 -27.10
C ILE A 476 -9.55 16.23 -28.14
N GLN A 477 -9.69 15.67 -29.34
CA GLN A 477 -8.82 15.98 -30.45
C GLN A 477 -9.63 16.55 -31.61
N HIS A 478 -9.36 17.81 -31.98
CA HIS A 478 -10.11 18.53 -33.03
C HIS A 478 -11.64 18.45 -32.85
N SER A 479 -12.10 18.61 -31.62
CA SER A 479 -13.52 18.53 -31.22
C SER A 479 -14.15 17.14 -31.28
N GLU A 480 -13.39 16.09 -31.59
CA GLU A 480 -13.83 14.69 -31.51
C GLU A 480 -13.26 14.00 -30.26
N PRO A 481 -14.04 13.14 -29.60
CA PRO A 481 -13.55 12.36 -28.48
C PRO A 481 -12.55 11.29 -28.95
N ALA A 482 -11.46 11.16 -28.22
CA ALA A 482 -10.44 10.14 -28.42
C ALA A 482 -9.98 9.58 -27.06
N VAL A 483 -9.23 8.48 -27.07
CA VAL A 483 -8.66 7.89 -25.85
C VAL A 483 -7.15 7.93 -25.93
N GLY A 484 -6.51 8.60 -24.98
CA GLY A 484 -5.07 8.59 -24.78
C GLY A 484 -4.66 7.45 -23.84
N LEU A 485 -3.64 6.68 -24.24
CA LEU A 485 -3.04 5.61 -23.46
C LEU A 485 -1.55 5.86 -23.27
N VAL A 486 -1.01 5.67 -22.06
CA VAL A 486 0.43 5.64 -21.80
C VAL A 486 0.80 4.33 -21.13
N PHE A 487 1.74 3.61 -21.73
CA PHE A 487 2.32 2.40 -21.17
C PHE A 487 3.73 2.70 -20.65
N HIS A 488 4.10 2.06 -19.54
CA HIS A 488 5.43 2.06 -18.97
C HIS A 488 5.95 0.62 -18.91
N ARG A 489 7.17 0.36 -19.41
CA ARG A 489 7.86 -0.90 -19.20
C ARG A 489 8.96 -0.72 -18.16
N THR A 490 8.84 -1.41 -17.04
CA THR A 490 9.87 -1.39 -15.99
C THR A 490 11.02 -2.36 -16.32
N GLN A 491 12.09 -2.29 -15.53
CA GLN A 491 13.19 -3.24 -15.59
C GLN A 491 13.47 -3.78 -14.19
N THR A 492 13.64 -5.09 -14.09
CA THR A 492 13.90 -5.79 -12.82
C THR A 492 15.20 -6.57 -12.89
N THR A 493 15.85 -6.70 -11.73
CA THR A 493 17.04 -7.55 -11.59
C THR A 493 16.65 -8.95 -11.15
N GLN A 494 17.40 -9.94 -11.64
CA GLN A 494 17.29 -11.35 -11.25
C GLN A 494 18.35 -11.75 -10.20
N CYS A 495 19.22 -10.82 -9.77
CA CYS A 495 20.31 -11.12 -8.85
C CYS A 495 19.83 -11.52 -7.45
N TYR A 496 18.73 -10.94 -7.00
CA TYR A 496 18.16 -11.23 -5.69
C TYR A 496 16.75 -11.79 -5.84
N GLY A 497 16.30 -12.52 -4.82
CA GLY A 497 14.91 -12.93 -4.69
C GLY A 497 14.78 -14.42 -4.38
N PHE A 498 13.65 -14.99 -4.81
CA PHE A 498 13.33 -16.39 -4.64
C PHE A 498 13.37 -17.07 -6.01
N LYS A 499 14.04 -18.23 -6.14
CA LYS A 499 14.20 -18.94 -7.43
C LYS A 499 12.88 -19.15 -8.18
N GLU A 500 11.78 -19.33 -7.44
CA GLU A 500 10.43 -19.54 -7.98
C GLU A 500 9.72 -18.22 -8.40
N ALA A 501 10.11 -17.07 -7.81
CA ALA A 501 9.50 -15.76 -8.08
C ALA A 501 10.13 -15.02 -9.27
N ASN A 502 11.32 -15.43 -9.72
CA ASN A 502 12.07 -14.79 -10.81
C ASN A 502 11.78 -15.37 -12.21
N LEU A 503 10.67 -16.10 -12.37
CA LEU A 503 10.28 -16.71 -13.64
C LEU A 503 9.35 -15.81 -14.46
N ASN A 504 9.82 -15.51 -15.68
CA ASN A 504 9.13 -15.03 -16.89
C ASN A 504 9.41 -13.57 -17.27
N ASP A 505 10.42 -13.39 -18.12
CA ASP A 505 10.39 -12.34 -19.14
C ASP A 505 9.22 -12.69 -20.09
N GLY A 506 8.11 -11.96 -19.95
CA GLY A 506 7.03 -12.01 -20.92
C GLY A 506 7.50 -11.54 -22.30
N PRO A 507 6.62 -11.58 -23.32
CA PRO A 507 6.95 -11.00 -24.63
C PRO A 507 7.37 -9.54 -24.48
N ASN A 508 8.39 -9.11 -25.23
CA ASN A 508 8.92 -7.73 -25.22
C ASN A 508 8.03 -6.70 -25.94
N SER A 509 6.77 -7.04 -26.14
CA SER A 509 5.87 -6.31 -27.03
C SER A 509 4.46 -6.27 -26.49
N ILE A 510 3.77 -5.17 -26.75
CA ILE A 510 2.36 -4.97 -26.43
C ILE A 510 1.52 -5.36 -27.64
N ASP A 511 0.52 -6.22 -27.44
CA ASP A 511 -0.48 -6.52 -28.47
C ASP A 511 -1.64 -5.52 -28.36
N LEU A 512 -1.77 -4.66 -29.38
CA LEU A 512 -2.85 -3.68 -29.49
C LEU A 512 -3.98 -4.16 -30.41
N LYS A 513 -3.90 -5.38 -30.94
CA LYS A 513 -4.89 -5.94 -31.87
C LYS A 513 -6.29 -5.98 -31.25
N ALA A 514 -6.38 -6.43 -29.99
CA ALA A 514 -7.65 -6.55 -29.27
C ALA A 514 -8.35 -5.19 -29.03
N LEU A 515 -7.59 -4.10 -28.98
CA LEU A 515 -8.13 -2.73 -28.90
C LEU A 515 -8.74 -2.27 -30.24
N ALA A 516 -8.20 -2.75 -31.37
CA ALA A 516 -8.63 -2.37 -32.71
C ALA A 516 -9.62 -3.35 -33.36
N SER A 517 -9.79 -4.56 -32.80
CA SER A 517 -10.57 -5.64 -33.42
C SER A 517 -12.06 -5.63 -33.12
N SER A 518 -12.62 -4.56 -32.52
CA SER A 518 -14.08 -4.46 -32.40
C SER A 518 -14.69 -4.22 -33.78
N SER A 519 -15.26 -5.27 -34.37
CA SER A 519 -15.83 -5.33 -35.72
C SER A 519 -16.97 -4.33 -36.02
N ILE A 520 -17.33 -3.48 -35.07
CA ILE A 520 -18.46 -2.54 -35.10
C ILE A 520 -17.97 -1.09 -35.29
N GLU A 521 -16.68 -0.79 -35.06
CA GLU A 521 -16.16 0.58 -35.09
C GLU A 521 -14.84 0.66 -35.88
N ASN A 522 -14.69 1.66 -36.76
CA ASN A 522 -13.47 1.92 -37.55
C ASN A 522 -12.34 2.51 -36.68
N ILE A 523 -11.95 1.79 -35.63
CA ILE A 523 -10.95 2.25 -34.67
C ILE A 523 -9.57 2.33 -35.32
N THR A 524 -8.91 3.49 -35.17
CA THR A 524 -7.53 3.71 -35.59
C THR A 524 -6.66 4.15 -34.42
N ILE A 525 -5.46 3.58 -34.32
CA ILE A 525 -4.50 3.87 -33.25
C ILE A 525 -3.31 4.61 -33.86
N TYR A 526 -2.86 5.67 -33.18
CA TYR A 526 -1.69 6.47 -33.55
C TYR A 526 -0.70 6.48 -32.38
N GLU A 527 0.59 6.56 -32.68
CA GLU A 527 1.58 6.92 -31.67
C GLU A 527 1.35 8.38 -31.23
N SER A 528 1.78 8.73 -30.03
CA SER A 528 1.70 10.11 -29.56
C SER A 528 2.80 10.46 -28.57
N SER A 529 3.01 11.76 -28.36
CA SER A 529 3.67 12.23 -27.14
C SER A 529 2.90 11.77 -25.90
N LEU A 530 3.58 11.70 -24.74
CA LEU A 530 2.94 11.30 -23.46
C LEU A 530 1.82 12.25 -23.03
N SER A 531 1.86 13.51 -23.49
CA SER A 531 0.83 14.53 -23.27
C SER A 531 -0.31 14.49 -24.28
N PHE A 532 -0.24 13.59 -25.28
CA PHE A 532 -1.19 13.48 -26.39
C PHE A 532 -1.32 14.71 -27.31
N VAL A 533 -0.48 15.73 -27.11
CA VAL A 533 -0.49 16.98 -27.90
C VAL A 533 0.04 16.75 -29.32
N HIS A 534 1.05 15.90 -29.47
CA HIS A 534 1.60 15.55 -30.78
C HIS A 534 1.18 14.14 -31.17
N ILE A 535 0.47 14.01 -32.29
CA ILE A 535 0.08 12.71 -32.85
C ILE A 535 1.05 12.33 -33.94
N GLY A 536 1.66 11.16 -33.76
CA GLY A 536 2.61 10.56 -34.67
C GLY A 536 1.93 9.66 -35.72
N PRO A 537 2.69 8.71 -36.30
CA PRO A 537 2.20 7.85 -37.36
C PRO A 537 1.11 6.89 -36.87
N LYS A 538 0.31 6.40 -37.81
CA LYS A 538 -0.67 5.34 -37.58
C LYS A 538 0.05 4.04 -37.21
N VAL A 539 -0.39 3.40 -36.13
CA VAL A 539 0.14 2.13 -35.65
C VAL A 539 -0.39 0.98 -36.49
N ASN A 540 0.51 0.06 -36.88
CA ASN A 540 0.11 -1.21 -37.47
C ASN A 540 -0.27 -2.22 -36.39
N VAL A 541 -1.54 -2.21 -35.98
CA VAL A 541 -2.11 -3.05 -34.91
C VAL A 541 -2.09 -4.56 -35.20
N LEU A 542 -1.77 -4.98 -36.42
CA LEU A 542 -1.58 -6.40 -36.75
C LEU A 542 -0.21 -6.93 -36.30
N LYS A 543 0.70 -6.04 -35.90
CA LYS A 543 2.01 -6.40 -35.36
C LYS A 543 2.10 -6.01 -33.89
N PRO A 544 2.74 -6.83 -33.04
CA PRO A 544 3.06 -6.42 -31.68
C PRO A 544 3.97 -5.19 -31.66
N GLN A 545 3.73 -4.28 -30.71
CA GLN A 545 4.52 -3.06 -30.55
C GLN A 545 5.64 -3.29 -29.54
N ILE A 546 6.89 -3.35 -30.02
CA ILE A 546 8.07 -3.55 -29.17
C ILE A 546 8.20 -2.37 -28.19
N MET A 547 8.58 -2.66 -26.96
CA MET A 547 8.84 -1.65 -25.94
C MET A 547 10.09 -2.05 -25.16
N GLU A 548 11.10 -1.18 -25.10
CA GLU A 548 12.34 -1.49 -24.39
C GLU A 548 12.18 -1.29 -22.87
N PRO A 549 13.00 -1.95 -22.03
CA PRO A 549 12.97 -1.69 -20.59
C PRO A 549 13.23 -0.22 -20.27
N MET A 550 12.51 0.30 -19.28
CA MET A 550 12.52 1.72 -18.85
C MET A 550 11.92 2.71 -19.86
N GLU A 551 11.17 2.24 -20.86
CA GLU A 551 10.52 3.10 -21.85
C GLU A 551 9.10 3.51 -21.42
N LEU A 552 8.66 4.70 -21.86
CA LEU A 552 7.27 5.16 -21.82
C LEU A 552 6.77 5.40 -23.25
N LYS A 553 5.61 4.83 -23.61
CA LYS A 553 5.00 5.01 -24.94
C LYS A 553 3.57 5.52 -24.84
N GLY A 554 3.29 6.58 -25.60
CA GLY A 554 1.95 7.17 -25.74
C GLY A 554 1.26 6.69 -27.01
N TYR A 555 -0.05 6.44 -26.91
CA TYR A 555 -0.91 6.12 -28.04
C TYR A 555 -2.22 6.90 -27.95
N VAL A 556 -2.82 7.22 -29.10
CA VAL A 556 -4.16 7.80 -29.19
C VAL A 556 -5.05 6.94 -30.06
N ILE A 557 -6.20 6.56 -29.51
CA ILE A 557 -7.26 5.80 -30.17
C ILE A 557 -8.33 6.78 -30.66
N LYS A 558 -8.66 6.69 -31.96
CA LYS A 558 -9.72 7.46 -32.62
C LYS A 558 -10.76 6.53 -33.22
N LYS A 559 -12.01 6.97 -33.22
CA LYS A 559 -13.12 6.32 -33.91
C LYS A 559 -13.32 6.89 -35.31
#